data_AF-A0A357L1D8-F1
#
_entry.id   AF-A0A357L1D8-F1
#
_cell.length_a   1.000
_cell.length_b   1.000
_cell.length_c   1.000
_cell.angle_alpha   90.00
_cell.angle_beta   90.00
_cell.angle_gamma   90.00
#
_symmetry.space_group_name_H-M   'P 1'
#
loop_
_entity.id
_entity.type
_entity.pdbx_description
1 polymer ?
#
loop_
_entity_poly.entity_id
_entity_poly.type
_entity_poly.pdbx_seq_one_letter_code
_entity_poly.pdbx_strand_id
1 'polypeptide(L)'
;VGRKLPKDGGRALQTFFAEVDQFIADNMGNDELTPFLDGLATAKADVADATQWMMMNGFGNPDNAGAGSMDYLHLFALLCLAYGWAQLAKAAIARRKDGAKDPFFENKLTTGRFFLTRILPDGKANLAKLKSG
;
A
#
# COMPACT_ATOMS: atom_id res chain seq x y z
N VAL A 1 6.81 -15.01 -3.66
CA VAL A 1 7.89 -14.45 -2.81
C VAL A 1 9.29 -14.82 -3.33
N GLY A 2 9.73 -16.08 -3.24
CA GLY A 2 11.16 -16.46 -3.45
C GLY A 2 11.83 -16.16 -4.81
N ARG A 3 11.08 -16.02 -5.91
CA ARG A 3 11.68 -15.71 -7.24
C ARG A 3 11.73 -14.22 -7.57
N LYS A 4 10.71 -13.46 -7.18
CA LYS A 4 10.50 -12.08 -7.66
C LYS A 4 11.11 -11.03 -6.74
N LEU A 5 11.04 -11.25 -5.42
CA LEU A 5 11.59 -10.30 -4.45
C LEU A 5 13.11 -10.17 -4.50
N PRO A 6 13.92 -11.25 -4.56
CA PRO A 6 15.38 -11.10 -4.61
C PRO A 6 15.92 -10.76 -6.01
N LYS A 7 15.08 -10.81 -7.05
CA LYS A 7 15.53 -10.60 -8.44
C LYS A 7 16.18 -9.22 -8.58
N ASP A 8 17.34 -9.18 -9.23
CA ASP A 8 18.11 -7.95 -9.47
C ASP A 8 18.39 -7.15 -8.18
N GLY A 9 18.55 -7.85 -7.05
CA GLY A 9 18.78 -7.25 -5.74
C GLY A 9 17.55 -6.54 -5.15
N GLY A 10 16.33 -6.92 -5.59
CA GLY A 10 15.09 -6.27 -5.14
C GLY A 10 14.83 -4.91 -5.77
N ARG A 11 15.54 -4.56 -6.85
CA ARG A 11 15.44 -3.26 -7.53
C ARG A 11 14.01 -2.84 -7.84
N ALA A 12 13.18 -3.76 -8.35
CA ALA A 12 11.79 -3.45 -8.72
C ALA A 12 10.96 -3.00 -7.50
N LEU A 13 11.16 -3.63 -6.34
CA LEU A 13 10.48 -3.24 -5.11
C LEU A 13 10.93 -1.86 -4.64
N GLN A 14 12.25 -1.61 -4.67
CA GLN A 14 12.84 -0.32 -4.29
C GLN A 14 12.33 0.81 -5.19
N THR A 15 12.27 0.58 -6.51
CA THR A 15 11.71 1.55 -7.47
C THR A 15 10.26 1.88 -7.15
N PHE A 16 9.42 0.86 -6.90
CA PHE A 16 8.02 1.10 -6.56
C PHE A 16 7.87 1.84 -5.21
N PHE A 17 8.68 1.50 -4.21
CA PHE A 17 8.69 2.22 -2.93
C PHE A 17 9.10 3.68 -3.08
N ALA A 18 10.08 3.98 -3.95
CA ALA A 18 10.49 5.34 -4.24
C ALA A 18 9.38 6.13 -4.97
N GLU A 19 8.67 5.49 -5.90
CA GLU A 19 7.50 6.09 -6.56
C GLU A 19 6.40 6.46 -5.55
N VAL A 20 6.09 5.55 -4.62
CA VAL A 20 5.12 5.80 -3.54
C VAL A 20 5.58 6.94 -2.62
N ASP A 21 6.86 6.99 -2.23
CA ASP A 21 7.39 8.10 -1.42
C ASP A 21 7.28 9.43 -2.14
N GLN A 22 7.66 9.46 -3.42
CA GLN A 22 7.57 10.66 -4.22
C GLN A 22 6.13 11.14 -4.33
N PHE A 23 5.19 10.22 -4.57
CA PHE A 23 3.77 10.56 -4.61
C PHE A 23 3.28 11.12 -3.27
N ILE A 24 3.69 10.55 -2.13
CA ILE A 24 3.32 11.09 -0.81
C ILE A 24 3.89 12.51 -0.66
N ALA A 25 5.18 12.69 -0.92
CA ALA A 25 5.88 13.97 -0.80
C ALA A 25 5.26 15.08 -1.67
N ASP A 26 4.97 14.78 -2.94
CA ASP A 26 4.39 15.72 -3.91
C ASP A 26 2.99 16.22 -3.53
N ASN A 27 2.32 15.53 -2.61
CA ASN A 27 0.93 15.78 -2.26
C ASN A 27 0.71 16.15 -0.78
N MET A 28 1.79 16.27 0.00
CA MET A 28 1.73 16.80 1.37
C MET A 28 1.13 18.21 1.38
N GLY A 29 0.44 18.56 2.47
CA GLY A 29 -0.21 19.87 2.62
C GLY A 29 -1.59 20.00 1.98
N ASN A 30 -2.13 18.93 1.39
CA ASN A 30 -3.54 18.85 1.01
C ASN A 30 -4.35 18.12 2.10
N ASP A 31 -5.00 18.89 2.97
CA ASP A 31 -5.75 18.37 4.13
C ASP A 31 -6.80 17.32 3.75
N GLU A 32 -7.50 17.51 2.62
CA GLU A 32 -8.52 16.55 2.16
C GLU A 32 -7.92 15.23 1.67
N LEU A 33 -6.67 15.25 1.20
CA LEU A 33 -5.96 14.09 0.69
C LEU A 33 -5.16 13.37 1.80
N THR A 34 -4.85 14.07 2.89
CA THR A 34 -4.03 13.58 4.01
C THR A 34 -4.43 12.18 4.50
N PRO A 35 -5.72 11.85 4.73
CA PRO A 35 -6.09 10.50 5.17
C PRO A 35 -5.66 9.38 4.20
N PHE A 36 -5.64 9.67 2.89
CA PHE A 36 -5.21 8.72 1.87
C PHE A 36 -3.69 8.58 1.83
N LEU A 37 -2.95 9.67 2.05
CA LEU A 37 -1.49 9.65 2.14
C LEU A 37 -1.04 8.87 3.38
N ASP A 38 -1.69 9.07 4.52
CA ASP A 38 -1.41 8.36 5.77
C ASP A 38 -1.68 6.86 5.65
N GLY A 39 -2.81 6.50 5.02
CA GLY A 39 -3.13 5.12 4.72
C GLY A 39 -2.11 4.47 3.78
N LEU A 40 -1.70 5.18 2.72
CA LEU A 40 -0.67 4.71 1.80
C LEU A 40 0.69 4.53 2.48
N ALA A 41 1.10 5.49 3.32
CA ALA A 41 2.34 5.41 4.11
C ALA A 41 2.31 4.20 5.06
N THR A 42 1.19 3.98 5.74
CA THR A 42 1.00 2.83 6.63
C THR A 42 1.11 1.51 5.87
N ALA A 43 0.41 1.38 4.74
CA ALA A 43 0.43 0.19 3.91
C ALA A 43 1.85 -0.11 3.40
N LYS A 44 2.59 0.94 3.00
CA LYS A 44 3.97 0.81 2.55
C LYS A 44 4.87 0.32 3.68
N ALA A 45 4.73 0.91 4.88
CA ALA A 45 5.51 0.51 6.04
C ALA A 45 5.28 -0.98 6.37
N ASP A 46 4.03 -1.45 6.30
CA ASP A 46 3.71 -2.86 6.54
C ASP A 46 4.33 -3.80 5.51
N VAL A 47 4.30 -3.44 4.23
CA VAL A 47 4.96 -4.24 3.18
C VAL A 47 6.48 -4.22 3.37
N ALA A 48 7.07 -3.07 3.71
CA ALA A 48 8.52 -2.97 3.94
C ALA A 48 8.96 -3.85 5.11
N ASP A 49 8.19 -3.86 6.21
CA ASP A 49 8.42 -4.72 7.38
C ASP A 49 8.29 -6.21 6.99
N ALA A 50 7.25 -6.57 6.24
CA ALA A 50 7.07 -7.92 5.70
C ALA A 50 8.24 -8.35 4.81
N THR A 51 8.71 -7.48 3.92
CA THR A 51 9.87 -7.74 3.07
C THR A 51 11.12 -7.96 3.91
N GLN A 52 11.36 -7.12 4.91
CA GLN A 52 12.52 -7.24 5.78
C GLN A 52 12.51 -8.57 6.54
N TRP A 53 11.36 -8.96 7.09
CA TRP A 53 11.20 -10.26 7.74
C TRP A 53 11.48 -11.42 6.77
N MET A 54 10.97 -11.36 5.54
CA MET A 54 11.20 -12.36 4.50
C MET A 54 12.68 -12.46 4.09
N MET A 55 13.39 -11.34 4.01
CA MET A 55 14.83 -11.34 3.72
C MET A 55 15.63 -12.01 4.84
N MET A 56 15.27 -11.75 6.11
CA MET A 56 15.98 -12.30 7.27
C MET A 56 15.66 -13.78 7.52
N ASN A 57 14.39 -14.19 7.36
CA ASN A 57 13.90 -15.49 7.81
C ASN A 57 13.47 -16.44 6.68
N GLY A 58 13.11 -15.91 5.51
CA GLY A 58 12.57 -16.68 4.38
C GLY A 58 13.61 -17.04 3.33
N PHE A 59 14.59 -16.18 3.05
CA PHE A 59 15.59 -16.46 2.01
C PHE A 59 16.60 -17.55 2.41
N GLY A 60 16.83 -17.74 3.72
CA GLY A 60 17.63 -18.85 4.25
C GLY A 60 16.82 -20.10 4.59
N ASN A 61 15.49 -20.00 4.70
CA ASN A 61 14.59 -21.12 5.00
C ASN A 61 13.37 -21.12 4.04
N PRO A 62 13.37 -22.00 3.02
CA PRO A 62 12.28 -22.09 2.05
C PRO A 62 10.88 -22.32 2.65
N ASP A 63 10.78 -22.98 3.82
CA ASP A 63 9.50 -23.28 4.45
C ASP A 63 8.82 -21.98 4.94
N ASN A 64 9.58 -21.11 5.60
CA ASN A 64 9.10 -19.77 6.01
C ASN A 64 8.70 -18.92 4.80
N ALA A 65 9.50 -18.98 3.72
CA ALA A 65 9.18 -18.26 2.49
C ALA A 65 7.91 -18.78 1.81
N GLY A 66 7.64 -20.08 1.93
CA GLY A 66 6.43 -20.73 1.43
C GLY A 66 5.19 -20.36 2.27
N ALA A 67 5.27 -20.53 3.58
CA ALA A 67 4.20 -20.28 4.52
C ALA A 67 3.71 -18.82 4.50
N GLY A 68 4.62 -17.84 4.55
CA GLY A 68 4.25 -16.42 4.50
C GLY A 68 3.92 -15.88 3.09
N SER A 69 3.94 -16.70 2.04
CA SER A 69 3.88 -16.21 0.66
C SER A 69 2.55 -15.56 0.27
N MET A 70 1.44 -16.11 0.76
CA MET A 70 0.09 -15.62 0.47
C MET A 70 -0.23 -14.36 1.26
N ASP A 71 0.16 -14.29 2.53
CA ASP A 71 -0.01 -13.09 3.35
C ASP A 71 0.82 -11.93 2.79
N TYR A 72 2.06 -12.19 2.32
CA TYR A 72 2.85 -11.18 1.61
C TYR A 72 2.13 -10.67 0.35
N LEU A 73 1.54 -11.57 -0.44
CA LEU A 73 0.81 -11.20 -1.65
C LEU A 73 -0.38 -10.29 -1.34
N HIS A 74 -1.17 -10.62 -0.31
CA HIS A 74 -2.31 -9.79 0.10
C HIS A 74 -1.87 -8.44 0.65
N LEU A 75 -0.82 -8.40 1.49
CA LEU A 75 -0.20 -7.15 1.95
C LEU A 75 0.21 -6.25 0.78
N PHE A 76 0.89 -6.82 -0.21
CA PHE A 76 1.33 -6.08 -1.39
C PHE A 76 0.15 -5.57 -2.21
N ALA A 77 -0.91 -6.38 -2.36
CA ALA A 77 -2.13 -5.98 -3.05
C ALA A 77 -2.81 -4.80 -2.34
N LEU A 78 -2.85 -4.79 -1.01
CA LEU A 78 -3.40 -3.69 -0.22
C LEU A 78 -2.60 -2.39 -0.40
N LEU A 79 -1.26 -2.46 -0.48
CA LEU A 79 -0.43 -1.32 -0.83
C LEU A 79 -0.77 -0.78 -2.22
N CYS A 80 -0.87 -1.64 -3.24
CA CYS A 80 -1.26 -1.23 -4.59
C CYS A 80 -2.64 -0.56 -4.62
N LEU A 81 -3.62 -1.11 -3.89
CA LEU A 81 -4.96 -0.54 -3.79
C LEU A 81 -4.95 0.80 -3.04
N ALA A 82 -4.21 0.92 -1.95
CA ALA A 82 -4.05 2.19 -1.23
C ALA A 82 -3.45 3.27 -2.14
N TYR A 83 -2.46 2.90 -2.96
CA TYR A 83 -1.84 3.82 -3.92
C TYR A 83 -2.84 4.27 -5.00
N GLY A 84 -3.62 3.33 -5.56
CA GLY A 84 -4.69 3.65 -6.49
C GLY A 84 -5.77 4.55 -5.89
N TRP A 85 -6.18 4.30 -4.65
CA TRP A 85 -7.15 5.14 -3.95
C TRP A 85 -6.63 6.55 -3.69
N ALA A 86 -5.35 6.71 -3.33
CA ALA A 86 -4.75 8.03 -3.16
C ALA A 86 -4.71 8.83 -4.48
N GLN A 87 -4.38 8.17 -5.60
CA GLN A 87 -4.43 8.78 -6.94
C GLN A 87 -5.86 9.19 -7.34
N LEU A 88 -6.84 8.32 -7.10
CA LEU A 88 -8.25 8.61 -7.36
C LEU A 88 -8.77 9.75 -6.48
N ALA A 89 -8.39 9.78 -5.19
CA ALA A 89 -8.77 10.84 -4.28
C ALA A 89 -8.20 12.19 -4.71
N LYS A 90 -6.91 12.24 -5.08
CA LYS A 90 -6.28 13.45 -5.64
C LYS A 90 -7.06 13.97 -6.84
N ALA A 91 -7.38 13.10 -7.79
CA ALA A 91 -8.13 13.47 -8.99
C ALA A 91 -9.56 13.96 -8.66
N ALA A 92 -10.27 13.28 -7.75
CA ALA A 92 -11.62 13.67 -7.34
C ALA A 92 -11.65 15.02 -6.61
N ILE A 93 -10.68 15.29 -5.73
CA ILE A 93 -10.52 16.58 -5.04
C ILE A 93 -10.26 17.70 -6.05
N ALA A 94 -9.36 17.47 -7.03
CA ALA A 94 -9.10 18.46 -8.07
C ALA A 94 -10.36 18.79 -8.89
N ARG A 95 -11.10 17.76 -9.34
CA ARG A 95 -12.36 17.96 -10.11
C ARG A 95 -13.43 18.71 -9.32
N ARG A 96 -13.55 18.48 -8.01
CA ARG A 96 -14.45 19.25 -7.14
C ARG A 96 -14.04 20.71 -7.06
N LYS A 97 -12.74 21.01 -6.93
CA LYS A 97 -12.21 22.38 -6.89
C LYS A 97 -12.43 23.13 -8.22
N ASP A 98 -12.40 22.42 -9.34
CA ASP A 98 -12.71 22.98 -10.67
C ASP A 98 -14.21 23.24 -10.90
N GLY A 99 -15.05 23.06 -9.88
CA GLY A 99 -16.48 23.38 -9.92
C GLY A 99 -17.38 22.27 -10.48
N ALA A 100 -16.86 21.05 -10.64
CA ALA A 100 -17.70 19.92 -11.01
C ALA A 100 -18.73 19.63 -9.91
N LYS A 101 -20.02 19.65 -10.26
CA LYS A 101 -21.14 19.38 -9.33
C LYS A 101 -21.59 17.91 -9.33
N ASP A 102 -20.78 17.03 -9.90
CA ASP A 102 -21.11 15.60 -10.03
C ASP A 102 -20.93 14.87 -8.68
N PRO A 103 -21.99 14.28 -8.09
CA PRO A 103 -21.91 13.49 -6.86
C PRO A 103 -20.91 12.33 -6.94
N PHE A 104 -20.56 11.89 -8.16
CA PHE A 104 -19.56 10.85 -8.40
C PHE A 104 -18.24 11.08 -7.64
N PHE A 105 -17.73 12.32 -7.63
CA PHE A 105 -16.45 12.61 -7.00
C PHE A 105 -16.49 12.50 -5.47
N GLU A 106 -17.58 12.94 -4.85
CA GLU A 106 -17.78 12.75 -3.40
C GLU A 106 -18.00 11.29 -3.03
N ASN A 107 -18.74 10.56 -3.85
CA ASN A 107 -18.92 9.13 -3.67
C ASN A 107 -17.59 8.38 -3.75
N LYS A 108 -16.69 8.77 -4.68
CA LYS A 108 -15.35 8.20 -4.77
C LYS A 108 -14.51 8.44 -3.51
N LEU A 109 -14.53 9.65 -2.97
CA LEU A 109 -13.84 9.96 -1.71
C LEU A 109 -14.42 9.16 -0.54
N THR A 110 -15.74 9.02 -0.48
CA THR A 110 -16.43 8.23 0.54
C THR A 110 -16.06 6.76 0.47
N THR A 111 -16.11 6.14 -0.72
CA THR A 111 -15.69 4.74 -0.90
C THR A 111 -14.22 4.54 -0.58
N GLY A 112 -13.36 5.49 -0.95
CA GLY A 112 -11.96 5.44 -0.63
C GLY A 112 -11.70 5.46 0.89
N ARG A 113 -12.39 6.34 1.64
CA ARG A 113 -12.33 6.36 3.12
C ARG A 113 -12.85 5.06 3.74
N PHE A 114 -13.87 4.44 3.16
CA PHE A 114 -14.31 3.10 3.57
C PHE A 114 -13.19 2.07 3.38
N PHE A 115 -12.53 2.03 2.23
CA PHE A 115 -11.39 1.13 2.02
C PHE A 115 -10.31 1.33 3.09
N LEU A 116 -9.90 2.57 3.36
CA LEU A 116 -8.87 2.89 4.36
C LEU A 116 -9.23 2.40 5.76
N THR A 117 -10.51 2.51 6.14
CA THR A 117 -10.95 2.22 7.52
C THR A 117 -11.43 0.80 7.73
N ARG A 118 -11.86 0.10 6.66
CA ARG A 118 -12.53 -1.20 6.75
C ARG A 118 -11.79 -2.34 6.09
N ILE A 119 -10.93 -2.06 5.12
CA ILE A 119 -10.22 -3.09 4.32
C ILE A 119 -8.71 -3.01 4.56
N LEU A 120 -8.14 -1.80 4.53
CA LEU A 120 -6.70 -1.62 4.74
C LEU A 120 -6.17 -2.22 6.06
N PRO A 121 -6.92 -2.19 7.19
CA PRO A 121 -6.48 -2.83 8.43
C PRO A 121 -6.20 -4.34 8.33
N ASP A 122 -6.77 -5.04 7.33
CA ASP A 122 -6.48 -6.46 7.08
C ASP A 122 -4.98 -6.69 6.79
N GLY A 123 -4.27 -5.65 6.33
CA GLY A 123 -2.82 -5.67 6.17
C GLY A 123 -2.09 -6.03 7.46
N LYS A 124 -2.54 -5.54 8.62
CA LYS A 124 -1.93 -5.87 9.92
C LYS A 124 -2.10 -7.35 10.27
N ALA A 125 -3.26 -7.93 9.95
CA ALA A 125 -3.51 -9.36 10.17
C ALA A 125 -2.61 -10.23 9.27
N ASN A 126 -2.48 -9.87 7.98
CA ASN A 126 -1.56 -10.54 7.06
C ASN A 126 -0.11 -10.42 7.53
N LEU A 127 0.31 -9.24 8.02
CA LEU A 127 1.66 -9.04 8.56
C LEU A 127 1.93 -9.93 9.77
N ALA A 128 0.97 -10.06 10.68
CA ALA A 128 1.10 -10.93 11.85
C ALA A 128 1.24 -12.41 11.45
N LYS A 129 0.42 -12.90 10.51
CA LYS A 129 0.50 -14.27 9.98
C LYS A 129 1.81 -14.53 9.26
N LEU A 130 2.28 -13.58 8.46
CA LEU A 130 3.56 -13.70 7.78
C LEU A 130 4.72 -13.85 8.77
N LYS A 131 4.68 -13.11 9.88
CA LYS A 131 5.76 -13.10 10.87
C LYS A 131 5.76 -14.32 11.79
N SER A 132 4.72 -15.16 11.77
CA SER A 132 4.67 -16.34 12.64
C SER A 132 5.47 -17.54 12.15
N GLY A 133 6.00 -17.51 10.92
CA GLY A 133 6.68 -18.65 10.30
C GLY A 133 5.88 -19.18 9.13
#